data_AF-A0A833RGK1-F1
#
_entry.id   AF-A0A833RGK1-F1
#
_cell.length_a   1.000
_cell.length_b   1.000
_cell.length_c   1.000
_cell.angle_alpha   90.00
_cell.angle_beta   90.00
_cell.angle_gamma   90.00
#
_symmetry.space_group_name_H-M   'P 1'
#
loop_
_entity.id
_entity.type
_entity.pdbx_description
1 polymer ?
#
loop_
_entity_poly.entity_id
_entity_poly.type
_entity_poly.pdbx_seq_one_letter_code
_entity_poly.pdbx_strand_id
1 'polypeptide(L)'
;MGYWRMLLFRYNLRIFVQPNHGIIDLWWEPRKHLVGQTATLWDSVWAAGCWALWRERNRRLFTNANKTIPQLVDQTAIEIMKWRSSI
;
A
#
# COMPACT_ATOMS: atom_id res chain seq x y z
N MET A 1 -10.14 10.60 4.53
CA MET A 1 -9.05 10.32 3.56
C MET A 1 -8.98 8.81 3.37
N GLY A 2 -8.98 8.29 2.13
CA GLY A 2 -8.95 6.84 1.88
C GLY A 2 -7.61 6.19 2.22
N TYR A 3 -7.61 4.88 2.47
CA TYR A 3 -6.42 4.10 2.86
C TYR A 3 -5.22 4.32 1.93
N TRP A 4 -5.40 4.08 0.63
CA TRP A 4 -4.33 4.24 -0.36
C TRP A 4 -3.80 5.67 -0.39
N ARG A 5 -4.69 6.67 -0.40
CA ARG A 5 -4.28 8.08 -0.39
C ARG A 5 -3.42 8.42 0.83
N MET A 6 -3.79 7.91 2.01
CA MET A 6 -3.06 8.15 3.25
C MET A 6 -1.72 7.41 3.29
N LEU A 7 -1.68 6.15 2.84
CA LEU A 7 -0.45 5.37 2.74
C LEU A 7 0.54 6.00 1.76
N LEU A 8 0.09 6.34 0.56
CA LEU A 8 0.92 6.95 -0.47
C LEU A 8 1.46 8.32 -0.05
N PHE A 9 0.62 9.13 0.62
CA PHE A 9 1.04 10.42 1.17
C PHE A 9 2.18 10.27 2.19
N ARG A 10 2.13 9.24 3.06
CA ARG A 10 3.17 8.96 4.06
C ARG A 10 4.56 8.73 3.44
N TYR A 11 4.61 8.17 2.24
CA TYR A 11 5.86 7.86 1.52
C TYR A 11 6.20 8.87 0.43
N ASN A 12 5.51 10.02 0.38
CA ASN A 12 5.64 11.02 -0.69
C ASN A 12 5.40 10.48 -2.11
N LEU A 13 4.64 9.39 -2.25
CA LEU A 13 4.30 8.76 -3.53
C LEU A 13 3.00 9.36 -4.08
N ARG A 14 3.05 10.63 -4.49
CA ARG A 14 1.86 11.36 -4.97
C ARG A 14 1.51 10.95 -6.40
N ILE A 15 0.69 9.92 -6.51
CA ILE A 15 0.26 9.39 -7.81
C ILE A 15 -1.16 9.84 -8.10
N PHE A 16 -1.35 10.38 -9.29
CA PHE A 16 -2.67 10.62 -9.86
C PHE A 16 -3.24 9.30 -10.34
N VAL A 17 -4.13 8.74 -9.54
CA VAL A 17 -4.95 7.60 -9.93
C VAL A 17 -6.10 8.11 -10.80
N GLN A 18 -6.17 7.67 -12.06
CA GLN A 18 -7.34 7.91 -12.89
C GLN A 18 -8.46 6.92 -12.52
N PRO A 19 -9.73 7.37 -12.44
CA PRO A 19 -10.83 6.57 -11.88
C PRO A 19 -11.19 5.29 -12.66
N ASN A 20 -10.68 5.10 -13.89
CA ASN A 20 -11.04 3.96 -14.76
C ASN A 20 -9.94 2.89 -14.88
N HIS A 21 -8.87 2.98 -14.09
CA HIS A 21 -7.75 2.04 -14.16
C HIS A 21 -8.02 0.76 -13.37
N GLY A 22 -7.72 -0.39 -13.97
CA GLY A 22 -7.70 -1.67 -13.25
C GLY A 22 -6.59 -1.69 -12.20
N ILE A 23 -6.64 -2.61 -11.24
CA ILE A 23 -5.65 -2.68 -10.15
C ILE A 23 -4.20 -2.82 -10.67
N ILE A 24 -4.01 -3.47 -11.81
CA ILE A 24 -2.70 -3.61 -12.47
C ILE A 24 -2.26 -2.26 -13.03
N ASP A 25 -3.14 -1.52 -13.70
CA ASP A 25 -2.83 -0.19 -14.24
C ASP A 25 -2.50 0.81 -13.13
N LEU A 26 -3.19 0.70 -11.99
CA LEU A 26 -2.89 1.51 -10.79
C LEU A 26 -1.48 1.27 -10.25
N TRP A 27 -0.95 0.06 -10.39
CA TRP A 27 0.43 -0.26 -10.04
C TRP A 27 1.42 0.12 -11.15
N TRP A 28 1.09 -0.22 -12.40
CA TRP A 28 2.00 -0.15 -13.55
C TRP A 28 2.26 1.27 -14.03
N GLU A 29 1.21 2.10 -14.11
CA GLU A 29 1.32 3.45 -14.66
C GLU A 29 2.34 4.32 -13.91
N PRO A 30 2.41 4.30 -12.57
CA PRO A 30 3.48 4.96 -11.84
C PRO A 30 4.81 4.20 -11.96
N ARG A 31 4.76 2.87 -11.85
CA ARG A 31 5.94 2.02 -11.78
C ARG A 31 6.88 2.16 -12.98
N LYS A 32 6.33 2.31 -14.20
CA LYS A 32 7.13 2.42 -15.44
C LYS A 32 8.03 3.67 -15.48
N HIS A 33 7.74 4.68 -14.65
CA HIS A 33 8.52 5.92 -14.57
C HIS A 33 9.50 5.95 -13.38
N LEU A 34 9.52 4.90 -12.55
CA LEU A 34 10.38 4.84 -11.37
C LEU A 34 11.62 3.97 -11.64
N VAL A 35 12.75 4.38 -11.08
CA VAL A 35 14.02 3.65 -11.17
C VAL A 35 14.69 3.51 -9.79
N GLY A 36 15.59 2.54 -9.67
CA GLY A 36 16.43 2.32 -8.49
C GLY A 36 15.64 2.14 -7.18
N GLN A 37 16.05 2.86 -6.14
CA GLN A 37 15.46 2.74 -4.81
C GLN A 37 13.99 3.19 -4.75
N THR A 38 13.59 4.15 -5.59
CA THR A 38 12.19 4.64 -5.63
C THR A 38 11.27 3.60 -6.23
N ALA A 39 11.71 2.87 -7.27
CA ALA A 39 10.97 1.74 -7.82
C ALA A 39 10.78 0.62 -6.78
N THR A 40 11.85 0.31 -6.04
CA THR A 40 11.83 -0.72 -4.99
C THR A 40 10.91 -0.31 -3.84
N LEU A 41 10.95 0.96 -3.42
CA LEU A 41 10.04 1.50 -2.41
C LEU A 41 8.58 1.42 -2.88
N TRP A 42 8.30 1.80 -4.14
CA TRP A 42 6.97 1.69 -4.72
C TRP A 42 6.44 0.25 -4.68
N ASP A 43 7.22 -0.70 -5.17
CA ASP A 43 6.85 -2.12 -5.18
C ASP A 43 6.59 -2.64 -3.76
N SER A 44 7.41 -2.23 -2.79
CA SER A 44 7.23 -2.59 -1.38
C SER A 44 5.95 -2.00 -0.78
N VAL A 45 5.70 -0.70 -1.01
CA VAL A 45 4.51 0.00 -0.50
C VAL A 45 3.24 -0.59 -1.11
N TRP A 46 3.26 -0.87 -2.41
CA TRP A 46 2.13 -1.47 -3.11
C TRP A 46 1.82 -2.87 -2.60
N ALA A 47 2.82 -3.75 -2.57
CA ALA A 47 2.65 -5.13 -2.08
C ALA A 47 2.18 -5.17 -0.63
N ALA A 48 2.77 -4.35 0.25
CA ALA A 48 2.36 -4.27 1.66
C ALA A 48 0.94 -3.71 1.80
N GLY A 49 0.58 -2.72 0.97
CA GLY A 49 -0.76 -2.16 0.95
C GLY A 49 -1.83 -3.18 0.57
N CYS A 50 -1.60 -3.94 -0.51
CA CYS A 50 -2.45 -5.04 -0.93
C CYS A 50 -2.55 -6.13 0.16
N TRP A 51 -1.42 -6.50 0.76
CA TRP A 51 -1.35 -7.49 1.82
C TRP A 51 -2.11 -7.08 3.08
N ALA A 52 -2.01 -5.81 3.49
CA ALA A 52 -2.76 -5.27 4.62
C ALA A 52 -4.26 -5.27 4.37
N LEU A 53 -4.71 -4.85 3.18
CA LEU A 53 -6.13 -4.91 2.79
C LEU A 53 -6.66 -6.34 2.72
N TRP A 54 -5.89 -7.26 2.14
CA TRP A 54 -6.26 -8.67 2.06
C TRP A 54 -6.40 -9.28 3.47
N ARG A 55 -5.44 -9.05 4.37
CA ARG A 55 -5.53 -9.54 5.75
C ARG A 55 -6.67 -8.90 6.52
N GLU A 56 -6.89 -7.60 6.38
CA GLU A 56 -8.00 -6.94 7.07
C GLU A 56 -9.35 -7.46 6.56
N ARG A 57 -9.50 -7.68 5.25
CA ARG A 57 -10.69 -8.35 4.68
C ARG A 57 -10.90 -9.73 5.30
N ASN A 58 -9.87 -10.56 5.34
CA ASN A 58 -9.97 -11.90 5.93
C ASN A 58 -10.29 -11.82 7.43
N ARG A 59 -9.62 -10.94 8.18
CA ARG A 59 -9.85 -10.77 9.62
C ARG A 59 -11.27 -10.31 9.95
N ARG A 60 -11.89 -9.47 9.11
CA ARG A 60 -13.29 -9.09 9.24
C ARG A 60 -14.23 -10.27 9.10
N LEU A 61 -13.95 -11.16 8.14
CA LEU A 61 -14.73 -12.38 7.92
C LEU A 61 -14.67 -13.34 9.12
N PHE A 62 -13.55 -13.38 9.87
CA PHE A 62 -13.33 -14.35 10.93
C PHE A 62 -13.48 -13.82 12.36
N THR A 63 -13.35 -12.50 12.58
CA THR A 63 -13.19 -11.94 13.95
C THR A 63 -13.99 -10.67 14.21
N ASN A 64 -14.77 -10.18 13.23
CA ASN A 64 -15.59 -8.96 13.35
C ASN A 64 -14.85 -7.70 13.86
N ALA A 65 -13.52 -7.68 13.75
CA ALA A 65 -12.69 -6.59 14.21
C ALA A 65 -12.35 -5.67 13.04
N ASN A 66 -12.74 -4.39 13.14
CA ASN A 66 -12.45 -3.36 12.14
C ASN A 66 -11.33 -2.44 12.63
N LYS A 67 -10.15 -2.51 12.00
CA LYS A 67 -9.13 -1.46 12.20
C LYS A 67 -9.60 -0.18 11.54
N THR A 68 -9.29 0.95 12.17
CA THR A 68 -9.44 2.25 11.52
C THR A 68 -8.41 2.39 10.40
N ILE A 69 -8.68 3.27 9.43
CA ILE A 69 -7.74 3.54 8.34
C ILE A 69 -6.34 3.95 8.87
N PRO A 70 -6.22 4.83 9.87
CA PRO A 70 -4.91 5.16 10.45
C PRO A 70 -4.17 3.96 11.03
N GLN A 71 -4.84 3.12 11.82
CA GLN A 71 -4.24 1.90 12.39
C GLN A 71 -3.75 0.96 11.31
N LEU A 72 -4.50 0.82 10.21
CA LEU A 72 -4.10 -0.01 9.09
C LEU A 72 -2.86 0.55 8.37
N VAL A 73 -2.77 1.87 8.18
CA VAL A 73 -1.61 2.54 7.59
C VAL A 73 -0.37 2.39 8.47
N ASP A 74 -0.49 2.60 9.78
CA ASP A 74 0.62 2.44 10.73
C ASP A 74 1.16 1.00 10.71
N GLN A 75 0.25 0.02 10.72
CA GLN A 75 0.66 -1.38 10.63
C GLN A 75 1.32 -1.73 9.30
N THR A 76 0.80 -1.18 8.20
CA THR A 76 1.42 -1.35 6.87
C THR A 76 2.83 -0.77 6.85
N ALA A 77 3.04 0.40 7.47
CA ALA A 77 4.35 1.03 7.53
C ALA A 77 5.37 0.21 8.32
N ILE A 78 4.95 -0.39 9.44
CA ILE A 78 5.77 -1.32 10.23
C ILE A 78 6.19 -2.52 9.38
N GLU A 79 5.29 -3.04 8.55
CA GLU A 79 5.60 -4.20 7.69
C GLU A 79 6.55 -3.86 6.56
N ILE A 80 6.37 -2.71 5.90
CA ILE A 80 7.31 -2.22 4.89
C ILE A 80 8.72 -2.12 5.49
N MET A 81 8.84 -1.60 6.71
CA MET A 81 10.13 -1.54 7.41
C MET A 81 10.72 -2.93 7.64
N LYS A 82 9.91 -3.89 8.12
CA LYS A 82 10.34 -5.29 8.34
C LYS A 82 10.78 -5.99 7.06
N TRP A 83 10.05 -5.80 5.97
CA TRP A 83 10.39 -6.40 4.68
C TRP A 83 11.70 -5.85 4.14
N ARG A 84 11.92 -4.54 4.28
CA ARG A 84 13.14 -3.88 3.82
C ARG A 84 14.36 -4.11 4.70
N SER A 85 14.18 -4.46 5.97
CA SER A 85 15.29 -4.86 6.86
C SER A 85 15.68 -6.33 6.71
N SER A 86 14.94 -7.10 5.91
CA SER A 86 15.17 -8.54 5.69
C SER A 86 15.87 -8.82 4.36
N ILE A 87 16.29 -7.78 3.64
CA ILE A 87 17.02 -7.78 2.36
C ILE A 87 18.35 -7.06 2.61
#